data_AF-F5YLE9-F1
#
_entry.id   AF-F5YLE9-F1
#
_cell.length_a   1.000
_cell.length_b   1.000
_cell.length_c   1.000
_cell.angle_alpha   90.00
_cell.angle_beta   90.00
_cell.angle_gamma   90.00
#
_symmetry.space_group_name_H-M   'P 1'
#
loop_
_entity.id
_entity.type
_entity.pdbx_description
1 polymer ?
#
loop_
_entity_poly.entity_id
_entity_poly.type
_entity_poly.pdbx_seq_one_letter_code
_entity_poly.pdbx_strand_id
1 'polypeptide(L)'
;MDMNLKTVLNKDTISLHLKGASKPEIINELLDILVAAGKIQDRDAAHAAIMDREEKMSTGMKHGIAIPHGKSATVKDLVACIGISDAQIDFDTLDKEPCRIFIMTLSPLEKTGPHLQFLAEISLLFKSAEKRAEILKASTPEDIMRILAE
;
A
#
# COMPACT_ATOMS: atom_id res chain seq x y z
N MET A 1 11.00 18.80 5.18
CA MET A 1 10.76 17.69 6.12
C MET A 1 10.58 16.47 5.27
N ASP A 2 11.51 15.53 5.37
CA ASP A 2 11.47 14.30 4.61
C ASP A 2 10.32 13.42 5.12
N MET A 3 9.63 12.75 4.20
CA MET A 3 8.56 11.81 4.54
C MET A 3 9.15 10.64 5.32
N ASN A 4 8.57 10.31 6.47
CA ASN A 4 9.00 9.16 7.27
C ASN A 4 7.86 8.13 7.32
N LEU A 5 8.06 6.99 6.66
CA LEU A 5 7.07 5.92 6.57
C LEU A 5 6.57 5.43 7.94
N LYS A 6 7.40 5.49 8.99
CA LYS A 6 7.03 5.10 10.37
C LYS A 6 5.97 5.99 11.00
N THR A 7 5.80 7.21 10.48
CA THR A 7 4.81 8.15 11.02
C THR A 7 3.43 7.90 10.41
N VAL A 8 3.36 7.17 9.30
CA VAL A 8 2.14 6.87 8.56
C VAL A 8 1.67 5.43 8.83
N LEU A 9 2.61 4.49 8.89
CA LEU A 9 2.36 3.07 9.15
C LEU A 9 2.52 2.76 10.64
N ASN A 10 1.66 1.86 11.13
CA ASN A 10 1.78 1.26 12.45
C ASN A 10 1.30 -0.21 12.39
N LYS A 11 1.33 -0.90 13.54
CA LYS A 11 0.98 -2.32 13.64
C LYS A 11 -0.46 -2.62 13.20
N ASP A 12 -1.39 -1.70 13.42
CA ASP A 12 -2.80 -1.85 13.05
C ASP A 12 -3.03 -1.67 11.53
N THR A 13 -2.04 -1.13 10.82
CA THR A 13 -2.08 -0.94 9.36
C THR A 13 -1.16 -1.92 8.62
N ILE A 14 -0.76 -3.03 9.27
CA ILE A 14 0.09 -4.06 8.70
C ILE A 14 -0.66 -5.40 8.74
N SER A 15 -0.79 -6.05 7.58
CA SER A 15 -1.25 -7.43 7.48
C SER A 15 -0.19 -8.28 6.78
N LEU A 16 0.17 -9.42 7.37
CA LEU A 16 1.19 -10.33 6.81
C LEU A 16 0.59 -11.43 5.94
N HIS A 17 -0.73 -11.63 6.00
CA HIS A 17 -1.42 -12.78 5.42
C HIS A 17 -2.73 -12.35 4.78
N LEU A 18 -2.65 -11.52 3.74
CA LEU A 18 -3.79 -11.16 2.91
C LEU A 18 -4.45 -12.42 2.33
N LYS A 19 -5.78 -12.39 2.23
CA LYS A 19 -6.62 -13.51 1.77
C LYS A 19 -7.21 -13.29 0.40
N GLY A 20 -7.20 -12.07 -0.13
CA GLY A 20 -7.65 -11.78 -1.49
C GLY A 20 -6.89 -12.60 -2.54
N ALA A 21 -7.62 -13.15 -3.50
CA ALA A 21 -7.11 -13.97 -4.60
C ALA A 21 -7.09 -13.22 -5.94
N SER A 22 -7.58 -11.98 -5.97
CA SER A 22 -7.64 -11.13 -7.16
C SER A 22 -7.28 -9.67 -6.83
N LYS A 23 -6.90 -8.89 -7.85
CA LYS A 23 -6.62 -7.46 -7.70
C LYS A 23 -7.74 -6.69 -6.96
N PRO A 24 -9.03 -6.82 -7.34
CA PRO A 24 -10.12 -6.15 -6.63
C PRO A 24 -10.27 -6.62 -5.18
N GLU A 25 -10.08 -7.91 -4.90
CA GLU A 25 -10.15 -8.43 -3.53
C GLU A 25 -9.02 -7.88 -2.65
N ILE A 26 -7.79 -7.82 -3.17
CA ILE A 26 -6.65 -7.23 -2.47
C ILE A 26 -6.89 -5.74 -2.19
N ILE A 27 -7.40 -4.98 -3.16
CA ILE A 27 -7.75 -3.57 -2.96
C ILE A 27 -8.79 -3.42 -1.84
N ASN A 28 -9.83 -4.25 -1.85
CA ASN A 28 -10.86 -4.22 -0.81
C ASN A 28 -10.31 -4.57 0.58
N GLU A 29 -9.48 -5.60 0.68
CA GLU A 29 -8.89 -6.04 1.95
C GLU A 29 -7.95 -4.97 2.53
N LEU A 30 -7.16 -4.29 1.69
CA LEU A 30 -6.32 -3.16 2.11
C LEU A 30 -7.14 -1.98 2.61
N LEU A 31 -8.28 -1.67 1.97
CA LEU A 31 -9.20 -0.65 2.45
C LEU A 31 -9.82 -1.04 3.79
N ASP A 32 -10.18 -2.31 3.98
CA ASP A 32 -10.75 -2.81 5.23
C ASP A 32 -9.75 -2.67 6.39
N ILE A 33 -8.46 -2.88 6.14
CA ILE A 33 -7.40 -2.61 7.13
C ILE A 33 -7.42 -1.14 7.56
N LEU A 34 -7.47 -0.20 6.61
CA LEU A 34 -7.49 1.23 6.90
C LEU A 34 -8.78 1.68 7.62
N VAL A 35 -9.92 1.08 7.29
CA VAL A 35 -11.19 1.33 7.97
C VAL A 35 -11.14 0.79 9.41
N ALA A 36 -10.67 -0.44 9.61
CA ALA A 36 -10.53 -1.05 10.93
C ALA A 36 -9.59 -0.25 11.85
N ALA A 37 -8.53 0.32 11.28
CA ALA A 37 -7.61 1.22 11.98
C ALA A 37 -8.16 2.65 12.21
N GLY A 38 -9.41 2.92 11.83
CA GLY A 38 -10.06 4.22 12.00
C GLY A 38 -9.48 5.34 11.13
N LYS A 39 -8.76 4.99 10.05
CA LYS A 39 -8.09 5.94 9.15
C LYS A 39 -9.00 6.46 8.04
N ILE A 40 -10.04 5.70 7.70
CA ILE A 40 -11.04 6.01 6.67
C ILE A 40 -12.42 5.97 7.32
N GLN A 41 -13.20 7.03 7.13
CA GLN A 41 -14.58 7.12 7.64
C GLN A 41 -15.62 6.68 6.61
N ASP A 42 -15.39 7.01 5.34
CA ASP A 42 -16.25 6.67 4.21
C ASP A 42 -15.48 5.72 3.28
N ARG A 43 -15.78 4.43 3.46
CA ARG A 43 -15.12 3.34 2.74
C ARG A 43 -15.44 3.37 1.25
N ASP A 44 -16.68 3.66 0.88
CA ASP A 44 -17.12 3.59 -0.51
C ASP A 44 -16.51 4.71 -1.35
N ALA A 45 -16.46 5.93 -0.81
CA ALA A 45 -15.78 7.04 -1.47
C ALA A 45 -14.25 6.84 -1.52
N ALA A 46 -13.65 6.18 -0.52
CA ALA A 46 -12.24 5.79 -0.57
C ALA A 46 -11.99 4.72 -1.66
N HIS A 47 -12.84 3.70 -1.76
CA HIS A 47 -12.77 2.67 -2.79
C HIS A 47 -12.89 3.27 -4.19
N ALA A 48 -13.89 4.14 -4.41
CA ALA A 48 -14.08 4.83 -5.69
C ALA A 48 -12.83 5.64 -6.10
N ALA A 49 -12.18 6.33 -5.16
CA ALA A 49 -10.96 7.09 -5.43
C ALA A 49 -9.75 6.21 -5.80
N ILE A 50 -9.61 5.03 -5.18
CA ILE A 50 -8.58 4.05 -5.56
C ILE A 50 -8.86 3.50 -6.96
N MET A 51 -10.10 3.09 -7.23
CA MET A 51 -10.47 2.47 -8.51
C MET A 51 -10.37 3.46 -9.68
N ASP A 52 -10.82 4.71 -9.52
CA ASP A 52 -10.64 5.75 -10.55
C ASP A 52 -9.16 5.99 -10.88
N ARG A 53 -8.26 5.79 -9.91
CA ARG A 53 -6.82 5.82 -10.18
C ARG A 53 -6.34 4.56 -10.89
N GLU A 54 -6.73 3.39 -10.42
CA GLU A 54 -6.32 2.09 -10.98
C GLU A 54 -6.76 1.91 -12.44
N GLU A 55 -7.98 2.35 -12.78
CA GLU A 55 -8.55 2.22 -14.13
C GLU A 55 -7.81 3.05 -15.19
N LYS A 56 -7.19 4.17 -14.80
CA LYS A 56 -6.39 5.01 -15.73
C LYS A 56 -5.13 4.29 -16.17
N MET A 57 -4.49 3.59 -15.23
CA MET A 57 -3.30 2.78 -15.43
C MET A 57 -3.06 1.99 -14.16
N SER A 58 -2.80 0.69 -14.33
CA SER A 58 -2.45 -0.22 -13.24
C SER A 58 -1.43 0.41 -12.29
N THR A 59 -1.66 0.25 -10.99
CA THR A 59 -0.71 0.63 -9.93
C THR A 59 0.20 -0.53 -9.53
N GLY A 60 0.15 -1.64 -10.27
CA GLY A 60 1.18 -2.69 -10.24
C GLY A 60 2.53 -2.13 -10.71
N MET A 61 3.56 -2.34 -9.90
CA MET A 61 4.93 -1.92 -10.23
C MET A 61 5.68 -3.07 -10.90
N LYS A 62 6.96 -3.25 -10.55
CA LYS A 62 7.80 -4.37 -10.94
C LYS A 62 8.17 -5.18 -9.70
N HIS A 63 8.73 -6.36 -9.90
CA HIS A 63 9.33 -7.18 -8.84
C HIS A 63 8.35 -7.59 -7.74
N GLY A 64 7.09 -7.87 -8.13
CA GLY A 64 6.06 -8.39 -7.24
C GLY A 64 5.47 -7.38 -6.26
N ILE A 65 5.51 -6.09 -6.60
CA ILE A 65 5.00 -4.97 -5.80
C ILE A 65 3.83 -4.31 -6.50
N ALA A 66 2.80 -3.92 -5.74
CA ALA A 66 1.79 -2.97 -6.19
C ALA A 66 1.57 -1.86 -5.15
N ILE A 67 1.24 -0.65 -5.62
CA ILE A 67 0.96 0.49 -4.76
C ILE A 67 -0.42 1.09 -5.08
N PRO A 68 -1.54 0.43 -4.73
CA PRO A 68 -2.87 1.02 -4.91
C PRO A 68 -2.95 2.38 -4.21
N HIS A 69 -3.26 3.44 -4.94
CA HIS A 69 -3.24 4.78 -4.35
C HIS A 69 -4.32 5.68 -4.92
N GLY A 70 -4.67 6.71 -4.17
CA GLY A 70 -5.69 7.66 -4.57
C GLY A 70 -5.65 8.95 -3.77
N LYS A 71 -6.42 9.93 -4.22
CA LYS A 71 -6.70 11.13 -3.45
C LYS A 71 -8.19 11.17 -3.14
N SER A 72 -8.54 11.43 -1.90
CA SER A 72 -9.93 11.43 -1.46
C SER A 72 -10.19 12.47 -0.38
N ALA A 73 -11.39 13.04 -0.38
CA ALA A 73 -11.86 13.92 0.69
C ALA A 73 -12.19 13.15 1.99
N THR A 74 -12.21 11.81 1.94
CA THR A 74 -12.53 10.94 3.07
C THR A 74 -11.43 10.85 4.13
N VAL A 75 -10.24 11.37 3.83
CA VAL A 75 -9.09 11.39 4.73
C VAL A 75 -8.61 12.83 4.94
N LYS A 76 -8.22 13.17 6.18
CA LYS A 76 -7.70 14.51 6.54
C LYS A 76 -6.19 14.62 6.40
N ASP A 77 -5.51 13.48 6.45
CA ASP A 77 -4.07 13.32 6.35
C ASP A 77 -3.75 12.14 5.44
N LEU A 78 -2.47 12.02 5.06
CA LEU A 78 -2.01 10.85 4.32
C LEU A 78 -2.11 9.62 5.23
N VAL A 79 -2.78 8.59 4.75
CA VAL A 79 -2.93 7.30 5.42
C VAL A 79 -2.36 6.22 4.52
N ALA A 80 -1.82 5.17 5.12
CA ALA A 80 -1.28 4.04 4.39
C ALA A 80 -1.40 2.74 5.19
N CYS A 81 -1.38 1.63 4.47
CA CYS A 81 -1.25 0.30 5.03
C CYS A 81 -0.32 -0.55 4.15
N ILE A 82 0.21 -1.62 4.71
CA ILE A 82 0.95 -2.65 3.98
C ILE A 82 0.31 -4.00 4.20
N GLY A 83 0.17 -4.75 3.12
CA GLY A 83 -0.33 -6.10 3.11
C GLY A 83 0.63 -7.02 2.37
N ILE A 84 0.89 -8.19 2.93
CA ILE A 84 1.66 -9.26 2.29
C ILE A 84 0.71 -10.43 2.03
N SER A 85 0.74 -10.96 0.81
CA SER A 85 -0.03 -12.14 0.45
C SER A 85 0.82 -13.40 0.51
N ASP A 86 0.21 -14.48 1.01
CA ASP A 86 0.77 -15.82 0.95
C ASP A 86 0.80 -16.33 -0.52
N ALA A 87 -0.14 -15.87 -1.34
CA ALA A 87 -0.27 -16.22 -2.75
C ALA A 87 0.31 -15.14 -3.68
N GLN A 88 0.68 -15.55 -4.88
CA GLN A 88 1.01 -14.65 -5.98
C GLN A 88 -0.28 -14.17 -6.65
N ILE A 89 -0.50 -12.85 -6.67
CA ILE A 89 -1.71 -12.24 -7.22
C ILE A 89 -1.37 -11.49 -8.50
N ASP A 90 -2.07 -11.78 -9.59
CA ASP A 90 -1.96 -10.95 -10.78
C ASP A 90 -2.51 -9.55 -10.49
N PHE A 91 -1.66 -8.55 -10.76
CA PHE A 91 -1.98 -7.14 -10.52
C PHE A 91 -1.68 -6.27 -11.75
N ASP A 92 -1.59 -6.85 -12.95
CA ASP A 92 -1.23 -6.15 -14.19
C ASP A 92 0.02 -5.28 -14.04
N THR A 93 1.08 -5.86 -13.48
CA THR A 93 2.38 -5.20 -13.29
C THR A 93 3.05 -4.81 -14.60
N LEU A 94 4.01 -3.89 -14.52
CA LEU A 94 4.76 -3.39 -15.67
C LEU A 94 5.65 -4.46 -16.30
N ASP A 95 6.15 -5.40 -15.50
CA ASP A 95 6.97 -6.53 -15.91
C ASP A 95 6.18 -7.84 -16.07
N LYS A 96 4.85 -7.82 -15.87
CA LYS A 96 3.95 -8.98 -15.95
C LYS A 96 4.21 -10.07 -14.91
N GLU A 97 4.97 -9.76 -13.86
CA GLU A 97 5.16 -10.64 -12.71
C GLU A 97 4.07 -10.42 -11.65
N PRO A 98 3.54 -11.49 -11.02
CA PRO A 98 2.51 -11.34 -9.99
C PRO A 98 3.06 -10.71 -8.70
N CYS A 99 2.17 -10.08 -7.94
CA CYS A 99 2.49 -9.38 -6.70
C CYS A 99 2.30 -10.24 -5.45
N ARG A 100 3.11 -9.96 -4.44
CA ARG A 100 2.93 -10.45 -3.06
C ARG A 100 2.98 -9.34 -2.03
N ILE A 101 3.58 -8.19 -2.36
CA ILE A 101 3.68 -7.05 -1.45
C ILE A 101 2.81 -5.92 -2.00
N PHE A 102 1.93 -5.41 -1.15
CA PHE A 102 0.98 -4.37 -1.48
C PHE A 102 1.08 -3.25 -0.47
N ILE A 103 1.22 -2.00 -0.92
CA ILE A 103 1.11 -0.82 -0.05
C ILE A 103 0.04 0.10 -0.59
N MET A 104 -1.00 0.32 0.20
CA MET A 104 -2.04 1.25 -0.16
C MET A 104 -1.77 2.62 0.46
N THR A 105 -2.08 3.69 -0.27
CA THR A 105 -2.12 5.04 0.33
C THR A 105 -3.28 5.88 -0.19
N LEU A 106 -3.90 6.63 0.71
CA LEU A 106 -4.82 7.71 0.37
C LEU A 106 -4.33 9.01 0.98
N SER A 107 -4.50 10.11 0.25
CA SER A 107 -4.22 11.46 0.77
C SER A 107 -5.38 12.42 0.49
N PRO A 108 -5.48 13.54 1.22
CA PRO A 108 -6.42 14.60 0.88
C PRO A 108 -6.19 15.14 -0.52
N LEU A 109 -7.25 15.65 -1.16
CA LEU A 109 -7.21 16.24 -2.51
C LEU A 109 -6.11 17.32 -2.64
N GLU A 110 -5.98 18.15 -1.60
CA GLU A 110 -5.05 19.29 -1.57
C GLU A 110 -3.59 18.89 -1.27
N LYS A 111 -3.32 17.70 -0.73
CA LYS A 111 -1.98 17.28 -0.26
C LYS A 111 -1.20 16.51 -1.33
N THR A 112 -0.98 17.14 -2.49
CA THR A 112 -0.24 16.52 -3.60
C THR A 112 1.23 16.25 -3.28
N GLY A 113 1.93 17.18 -2.61
CA GLY A 113 3.35 17.04 -2.27
C GLY A 113 3.63 15.79 -1.40
N PRO A 114 2.99 15.67 -0.22
CA PRO A 114 3.13 14.48 0.63
C PRO A 114 2.78 13.18 -0.09
N HIS A 115 1.75 13.17 -0.94
CA HIS A 115 1.39 11.99 -1.73
C HIS A 115 2.53 11.53 -2.64
N LEU A 116 3.12 12.45 -3.41
CA LEU A 116 4.23 12.13 -4.32
C LEU A 116 5.50 11.73 -3.56
N GLN A 117 5.76 12.36 -2.41
CA GLN A 117 6.88 11.99 -1.55
C GLN A 117 6.73 10.56 -1.03
N PHE A 118 5.53 10.18 -0.55
CA PHE A 118 5.27 8.80 -0.13
C PHE A 118 5.51 7.79 -1.25
N LEU A 119 4.98 8.05 -2.45
CA LEU A 119 5.19 7.17 -3.61
C LEU A 119 6.68 7.05 -3.97
N ALA A 120 7.45 8.14 -3.87
CA ALA A 120 8.88 8.13 -4.13
C ALA A 120 9.66 7.30 -3.10
N GLU A 121 9.35 7.45 -1.81
CA GLU A 121 9.96 6.68 -0.72
C GLU A 121 9.69 5.18 -0.88
N ILE A 122 8.43 4.79 -1.12
CA ILE A 122 8.07 3.39 -1.35
C ILE A 122 8.77 2.83 -2.61
N SER A 123 8.82 3.63 -3.68
CA SER A 123 9.53 3.23 -4.90
C SER A 123 11.03 3.05 -4.67
N LEU A 124 11.65 3.84 -3.80
CA LEU A 124 13.07 3.74 -3.47
C LEU A 124 13.35 2.49 -2.62
N LEU A 125 12.59 2.30 -1.54
CA LEU A 125 12.67 1.12 -0.68
C LEU A 125 12.60 -0.17 -1.50
N PHE A 126 11.62 -0.24 -2.39
CA PHE A 126 11.39 -1.43 -3.20
C PHE A 126 12.30 -1.59 -4.41
N LYS A 127 13.26 -0.70 -4.66
CA LYS A 127 14.35 -1.00 -5.60
C LYS A 127 15.28 -2.07 -5.03
N SER A 128 15.48 -2.10 -3.71
CA SER A 128 16.33 -3.09 -3.06
C SER A 128 15.70 -4.48 -3.07
N ALA A 129 16.36 -5.43 -3.74
CA ALA A 129 15.95 -6.84 -3.74
C ALA A 129 16.05 -7.47 -2.35
N GLU A 130 17.05 -7.05 -1.56
CA GLU A 130 17.23 -7.47 -0.18
C GLU A 130 16.04 -7.04 0.69
N LYS A 131 15.64 -5.77 0.61
CA LYS A 131 14.47 -5.26 1.37
C LYS A 131 13.18 -5.97 0.99
N ARG A 132 12.95 -6.24 -0.30
CA ARG A 132 11.80 -7.05 -0.75
C ARG A 132 11.84 -8.47 -0.15
N ALA A 133 13.00 -9.12 -0.15
CA ALA A 133 13.17 -10.45 0.40
C ALA A 133 13.01 -10.49 1.93
N GLU A 134 13.46 -9.45 2.64
CA GLU A 134 13.23 -9.30 4.08
C GLU A 134 11.75 -9.17 4.40
N ILE A 135 11.04 -8.30 3.66
CA ILE A 135 9.59 -8.10 3.84
C ILE A 135 8.83 -9.41 3.62
N LEU A 136 9.18 -10.19 2.60
CA LEU A 136 8.55 -11.50 2.33
C LEU A 136 8.85 -12.58 3.40
N LYS A 137 9.87 -12.37 4.24
CA LYS A 137 10.24 -13.29 5.34
C LYS A 137 9.75 -12.80 6.70
N ALA A 138 9.21 -11.57 6.78
CA ALA A 138 8.70 -11.00 8.01
C ALA A 138 7.61 -11.91 8.59
N SER A 139 7.69 -12.17 9.90
CA SER A 139 6.72 -13.01 10.61
C SER A 139 5.87 -12.19 11.59
N THR A 140 6.23 -10.92 11.81
CA THR A 140 5.52 -10.00 12.70
C THR A 140 5.39 -8.60 12.08
N PRO A 141 4.34 -7.82 12.44
CA PRO A 141 4.25 -6.41 12.06
C PRO A 141 5.48 -5.58 12.49
N GLU A 142 6.11 -5.96 13.60
CA GLU A 142 7.34 -5.35 14.10
C GLU A 142 8.52 -5.54 13.15
N ASP A 143 8.65 -6.71 12.52
CA ASP A 143 9.67 -6.95 11.50
C ASP A 143 9.51 -5.97 10.34
N ILE A 144 8.28 -5.79 9.87
CA ILE A 144 7.98 -4.82 8.80
C ILE A 144 8.33 -3.41 9.24
N MET A 145 7.91 -2.98 10.43
CA MET A 145 8.23 -1.65 10.96
C MET A 145 9.75 -1.43 11.07
N ARG A 146 10.52 -2.46 11.41
CA ARG A 146 11.99 -2.41 11.43
C ARG A 146 12.57 -2.33 10.02
N ILE A 147 12.07 -3.08 9.05
CA ILE A 147 12.61 -3.04 7.69
C ILE A 147 12.36 -1.67 7.03
N LEU A 148 11.19 -1.08 7.28
CA LEU A 148 10.83 0.27 6.81
C LEU A 148 11.61 1.39 7.52
N ALA A 149 12.39 1.05 8.55
CA ALA A 149 13.13 1.99 9.38
C ALA A 149 14.55 2.32 8.91
N GLU A 150 15.08 1.46 8.05
CA GLU A 150 16.47 1.35 7.66
C GLU A 150 16.68 1.96 6.27
#